data_AF-A0A9X3XQI7-F1
#
_entry.id   AF-A0A9X3XQI7-F1
#
_cell.length_a   1.000
_cell.length_b   1.000
_cell.length_c   1.000
_cell.angle_alpha   90.00
_cell.angle_beta   90.00
_cell.angle_gamma   90.00
#
_symmetry.space_group_name_H-M   'P 1'
#
loop_
_entity.id
_entity.type
_entity.pdbx_description
1 polymer ?
#
loop_
_entity_poly.entity_id
_entity_poly.type
_entity_poly.pdbx_seq_one_letter_code
_entity_poly.pdbx_strand_id
1 'polypeptide(L)'
;MDDEINIVVDKLINTEIHLQEEEKNYTNILNAMSNSFFHLKAIMNNEGEYIDGVIIDVNFAGTELLGLSQEDIINNKLSDIYQNFSRDKDKILEILTRIKDSKSECIAQEINIVDDKWGVVSVYSLNKGYFSIIVNDVTEIKKYAEDMTYLANYDTLTN
;
A
#
# COMPACT_ATOMS: atom_id res chain seq x y z
N MET A 1 27.43 -20.65 35.46
CA MET A 1 27.71 -19.46 34.62
C MET A 1 27.70 -19.88 33.16
N ASP A 2 28.49 -20.88 32.76
CA ASP A 2 28.48 -21.38 31.37
C ASP A 2 27.13 -21.99 30.94
N ASP A 3 26.44 -22.71 31.83
CA ASP A 3 25.11 -23.26 31.52
C ASP A 3 24.02 -22.18 31.34
N GLU A 4 24.07 -21.11 32.13
CA GLU A 4 23.13 -19.98 31.99
C GLU A 4 23.40 -19.21 30.70
N ILE A 5 24.67 -19.05 30.32
CA ILE A 5 25.06 -18.43 29.05
C ILE A 5 24.56 -19.29 27.88
N ASN A 6 24.74 -20.60 27.93
CA ASN A 6 24.26 -21.50 26.87
C ASN A 6 22.73 -21.46 26.72
N ILE A 7 21.98 -21.45 27.82
CA ILE A 7 20.51 -21.32 27.78
C ILE A 7 20.08 -20.00 27.12
N VAL A 8 20.75 -18.88 27.44
CA VAL A 8 20.44 -17.58 26.84
C VAL A 8 20.79 -17.57 25.35
N VAL A 9 21.94 -18.13 24.96
CA VAL A 9 22.35 -18.25 23.55
C VAL A 9 21.37 -19.09 22.76
N ASP A 10 20.96 -20.25 23.27
CA ASP A 10 19.97 -21.12 22.62
C ASP A 10 18.63 -20.40 22.46
N LYS A 11 18.21 -19.63 23.47
CA LYS A 11 16.98 -18.83 23.38
C LYS A 11 17.09 -17.74 22.32
N LEU A 12 18.22 -17.05 22.21
CA LEU A 12 18.45 -16.02 21.20
C LEU A 12 18.42 -16.60 19.79
N ILE A 13 19.10 -17.74 19.57
CA ILE A 13 19.12 -18.44 18.28
C ILE A 13 17.71 -18.87 17.89
N ASN A 14 16.97 -19.50 18.80
CA ASN A 14 15.59 -19.92 18.53
C ASN A 14 14.66 -18.73 18.26
N THR A 15 14.86 -17.60 18.96
CA THR A 15 14.09 -16.38 18.72
C THR A 15 14.38 -15.82 17.32
N GLU A 16 15.66 -15.78 16.93
CA GLU A 16 16.07 -15.32 15.60
C GLU A 16 15.49 -16.19 14.48
N ILE A 17 15.57 -17.53 14.62
CA ILE A 17 14.98 -18.47 13.65
C ILE A 17 13.47 -18.23 13.52
N HIS A 18 12.76 -18.11 14.64
CA HIS A 18 11.32 -17.90 14.62
C HIS A 18 10.94 -16.56 13.96
N LEU A 19 11.72 -15.49 14.21
CA LEU A 19 11.51 -14.19 13.57
C LEU A 19 11.72 -14.26 12.05
N GLN A 20 12.76 -14.96 11.60
CA GLN A 20 13.03 -15.15 10.17
C GLN A 20 11.94 -15.97 9.48
N GLU A 21 11.37 -16.98 10.16
CA GLU A 21 10.25 -17.76 9.64
C GLU A 21 8.97 -16.92 9.51
N GLU A 22 8.65 -16.12 10.53
CA GLU A 22 7.50 -15.21 10.51
C GLU A 22 7.64 -14.12 9.42
N GLU A 23 8.83 -13.53 9.28
CA GLU A 23 9.12 -12.54 8.24
C GLU A 23 8.93 -13.16 6.85
N LYS A 24 9.48 -14.35 6.61
CA LYS A 24 9.30 -15.08 5.35
C LYS A 24 7.83 -15.39 5.07
N ASN A 25 7.07 -15.81 6.08
CA ASN A 25 5.63 -16.07 5.93
C ASN A 25 4.88 -14.80 5.56
N TYR A 26 5.18 -13.68 6.22
CA TYR A 26 4.59 -12.38 5.91
C TYR A 26 4.88 -11.94 4.48
N THR A 27 6.14 -12.00 4.04
CA THR A 27 6.55 -11.68 2.67
C THR A 27 5.84 -12.54 1.64
N ASN A 28 5.73 -13.85 1.89
CA ASN A 28 5.01 -14.76 0.98
C ASN A 28 3.52 -14.40 0.87
N ILE A 29 2.87 -14.07 1.97
CA ILE A 29 1.46 -13.69 1.98
C ILE A 29 1.25 -12.39 1.21
N LEU A 30 2.06 -11.34 1.47
CA LEU A 30 1.97 -10.07 0.74
C LEU A 30 2.18 -10.25 -0.77
N ASN A 31 3.16 -11.06 -1.15
CA ASN A 31 3.49 -11.31 -2.56
C ASN A 31 2.47 -12.20 -3.28
N ALA A 32 1.65 -12.96 -2.54
CA ALA A 32 0.55 -13.73 -3.11
C ALA A 32 -0.72 -12.89 -3.31
N MET A 33 -0.81 -11.68 -2.74
CA MET A 33 -1.97 -10.80 -2.92
C MET A 33 -1.99 -10.20 -4.33
N SER A 34 -3.18 -10.13 -4.94
CA SER A 34 -3.40 -9.47 -6.23
C SER A 34 -3.36 -7.95 -6.14
N ASN A 35 -3.59 -7.41 -4.94
CA ASN A 35 -3.64 -5.97 -4.71
C ASN A 35 -2.22 -5.45 -4.49
N SER A 36 -1.94 -4.28 -5.03
CA SER A 36 -0.68 -3.60 -4.77
C SER A 36 -0.63 -3.12 -3.33
N PHE A 37 0.47 -3.37 -2.65
CA PHE A 37 0.72 -2.96 -1.28
C PHE A 37 2.00 -2.15 -1.21
N PHE A 38 1.94 -1.02 -0.50
CA PHE A 38 3.09 -0.18 -0.18
C PHE A 38 3.07 0.12 1.30
N HIS A 39 4.20 -0.05 1.97
CA HIS A 39 4.40 0.41 3.34
C HIS A 39 5.35 1.60 3.34
N LEU A 40 4.98 2.67 4.04
CA LEU A 40 5.68 3.93 4.01
C LEU A 40 5.98 4.44 5.42
N LYS A 41 7.17 5.04 5.56
CA LYS A 41 7.54 5.86 6.70
C LYS A 41 7.17 7.31 6.42
N ALA A 42 6.33 7.90 7.26
CA ALA A 42 5.85 9.26 7.07
C ALA A 42 6.97 10.30 7.18
N ILE A 43 6.95 11.27 6.26
CA ILE A 43 7.72 12.50 6.34
C ILE A 43 6.82 13.57 6.95
N MET A 44 7.29 14.18 8.03
CA MET A 44 6.54 15.18 8.79
C MET A 44 7.08 16.59 8.55
N ASN A 45 6.18 17.57 8.53
CA ASN A 45 6.55 18.98 8.64
C ASN A 45 6.84 19.39 10.11
N ASN A 46 7.15 20.66 10.34
CA ASN A 46 7.45 21.21 11.67
C ASN A 46 6.25 21.19 12.64
N GLU A 47 5.03 21.09 12.11
CA GLU A 47 3.78 20.98 12.88
C GLU A 47 3.43 19.50 13.17
N GLY A 48 4.27 18.57 12.69
CA GLY A 48 4.09 17.13 12.84
C GLY A 48 3.07 16.54 11.86
N GLU A 49 2.58 17.31 10.88
CA GLU A 49 1.68 16.81 9.83
C GLU A 49 2.42 15.96 8.81
N TYR A 50 1.79 14.88 8.37
CA TYR A 50 2.32 14.02 7.30
C TYR A 50 2.20 14.76 5.97
N ILE A 51 3.34 14.99 5.31
CA ILE A 51 3.40 15.72 4.04
C ILE A 51 3.84 14.84 2.87
N ASP A 52 4.42 13.68 3.16
CA ASP A 52 4.90 12.69 2.19
C ASP A 52 5.23 11.38 2.94
N GLY A 53 5.75 10.37 2.25
CA GLY A 53 6.29 9.16 2.86
C GLY A 53 7.42 8.54 2.05
N VAL A 54 8.38 7.93 2.73
CA VAL A 54 9.42 7.10 2.11
C VAL A 54 8.91 5.67 2.04
N ILE A 55 8.94 5.07 0.85
CA ILE A 55 8.50 3.68 0.67
C ILE A 55 9.55 2.75 1.28
N ILE A 56 9.15 1.94 2.25
CA ILE A 56 10.03 1.00 2.98
C ILE A 56 9.71 -0.46 2.70
N ASP A 57 8.54 -0.76 2.14
CA ASP A 57 8.20 -2.08 1.63
C ASP A 57 7.20 -1.99 0.47
N VAL A 58 7.24 -2.96 -0.44
CA VAL A 58 6.33 -3.09 -1.57
C VAL A 58 6.21 -4.57 -1.97
N ASN A 59 4.99 -5.03 -2.26
CA ASN A 59 4.78 -6.39 -2.76
C ASN A 59 4.92 -6.47 -4.29
N PHE A 60 4.95 -7.69 -4.85
CA PHE A 60 5.06 -7.89 -6.30
C PHE A 60 3.98 -7.15 -7.10
N ALA A 61 2.72 -7.18 -6.67
CA ALA A 61 1.64 -6.45 -7.34
C ALA A 61 1.88 -4.93 -7.36
N GLY A 62 2.56 -4.36 -6.36
CA GLY A 62 2.97 -2.94 -6.35
C GLY A 62 4.08 -2.64 -7.35
N THR A 63 5.06 -3.53 -7.49
CA THR A 63 6.12 -3.40 -8.50
C THR A 63 5.57 -3.49 -9.92
N GLU A 64 4.64 -4.43 -10.16
CA GLU A 64 3.97 -4.59 -11.45
C GLU A 64 3.07 -3.40 -11.80
N LEU A 65 2.36 -2.85 -10.80
CA LEU A 65 1.51 -1.66 -10.99
C LEU A 65 2.32 -0.44 -11.45
N LEU A 66 3.50 -0.23 -10.87
CA LEU A 66 4.37 0.89 -11.19
C LEU A 66 5.28 0.63 -12.41
N GLY A 67 5.45 -0.64 -12.80
CA GLY A 67 6.43 -1.03 -13.83
C GLY A 67 7.88 -0.74 -13.43
N LEU A 68 8.16 -0.71 -12.12
CA LEU A 68 9.48 -0.41 -11.55
C LEU A 68 9.96 -1.60 -10.71
N SER A 69 11.28 -1.76 -10.61
CA SER A 69 11.84 -2.77 -9.71
C SER A 69 11.63 -2.39 -8.24
N GLN A 70 11.64 -3.37 -7.34
CA GLN A 70 11.60 -3.09 -5.90
C GLN A 70 12.75 -2.15 -5.46
N GLU A 71 13.94 -2.32 -6.04
CA GLU A 71 15.12 -1.50 -5.74
C GLU A 71 14.93 -0.03 -6.14
N ASP A 72 14.22 0.23 -7.24
CA ASP A 72 13.89 1.58 -7.70
C ASP A 72 12.77 2.23 -6.87
N ILE A 73 11.97 1.44 -6.15
CA ILE A 73 10.83 1.93 -5.36
C ILE A 73 11.25 2.20 -3.91
N ILE A 74 11.95 1.26 -3.29
CA ILE A 74 12.31 1.30 -1.87
C ILE A 74 13.28 2.45 -1.60
N ASN A 75 13.13 3.10 -0.44
CA ASN A 75 13.86 4.29 0.01
C ASN A 75 13.62 5.57 -0.80
N ASN A 76 12.73 5.55 -1.80
CA ASN A 76 12.31 6.75 -2.51
C ASN A 76 11.02 7.33 -1.90
N LYS A 77 10.79 8.63 -2.11
CA LYS A 77 9.56 9.28 -1.66
C LYS A 77 8.39 8.88 -2.56
N LEU A 78 7.20 8.82 -1.97
CA LEU A 78 5.97 8.64 -2.72
C LEU A 78 5.82 9.71 -3.80
N SER A 79 6.19 10.96 -3.51
CA SER A 79 6.15 12.06 -4.48
C SER A 79 7.14 11.93 -5.65
N ASP A 80 8.23 11.19 -5.49
CA ASP A 80 9.20 10.94 -6.54
C ASP A 80 8.77 9.77 -7.44
N ILE A 81 8.03 8.80 -6.88
CA ILE A 81 7.57 7.58 -7.57
C ILE A 81 6.21 7.77 -8.26
N TYR A 82 5.26 8.42 -7.58
CA TYR A 82 3.91 8.63 -8.12
C TYR A 82 3.89 9.86 -9.03
N GLN A 83 3.89 9.63 -10.36
CA GLN A 83 3.98 10.71 -11.36
C GLN A 83 2.87 11.76 -11.24
N ASN A 84 1.66 11.34 -10.82
CA ASN A 84 0.51 12.23 -10.65
C ASN A 84 0.47 12.92 -9.27
N PHE A 85 1.51 12.77 -8.44
CA PHE A 85 1.54 13.34 -7.08
C PHE A 85 1.28 14.84 -7.07
N SER A 86 1.87 15.59 -8.02
CA SER A 86 1.68 17.05 -8.08
C SER A 86 0.23 17.43 -8.44
N ARG A 87 -0.46 16.62 -9.24
CA ARG A 87 -1.88 16.83 -9.61
C ARG A 87 -2.79 16.53 -8.42
N ASP A 88 -2.52 15.44 -7.71
CA ASP A 88 -3.38 14.96 -6.62
C ASP A 88 -2.94 15.44 -5.23
N LYS A 89 -1.93 16.33 -5.17
CA LYS A 89 -1.24 16.74 -3.94
C LYS A 89 -2.19 17.13 -2.82
N ASP A 90 -3.18 17.98 -3.10
CA ASP A 90 -4.10 18.47 -2.07
C ASP A 90 -4.94 17.34 -1.48
N LYS A 91 -5.40 16.38 -2.31
CA LYS A 91 -6.13 15.20 -1.86
C LYS A 91 -5.25 14.25 -1.06
N ILE A 92 -4.01 14.05 -1.50
CA ILE A 92 -3.03 13.22 -0.79
C ILE A 92 -2.77 13.81 0.60
N LEU A 93 -2.53 15.12 0.70
CA LEU A 93 -2.31 15.80 1.97
C LEU A 93 -3.53 15.71 2.90
N GLU A 94 -4.75 15.83 2.36
CA GLU A 94 -5.99 15.62 3.13
C GLU A 94 -6.05 14.21 3.73
N ILE A 95 -5.76 13.18 2.93
CA ILE A 95 -5.72 11.78 3.38
C ILE A 95 -4.64 11.60 4.45
N LEU A 96 -3.43 12.12 4.22
CA LEU A 96 -2.31 12.01 5.14
C LEU A 96 -2.59 12.69 6.50
N THR A 97 -3.30 13.81 6.48
CA THR A 97 -3.72 14.52 7.70
C THR A 97 -4.72 13.68 8.50
N ARG A 98 -5.72 13.11 7.83
CA ARG A 98 -6.75 12.26 8.45
C ARG A 98 -6.18 10.99 9.11
N ILE A 99 -5.32 10.25 8.41
CA ILE A 99 -4.71 9.02 8.94
C ILE A 99 -3.67 9.27 10.04
N LYS A 100 -3.12 10.49 10.14
CA LYS A 100 -2.24 10.86 11.25
C LYS A 100 -3.06 10.95 12.55
N ASP A 101 -4.23 11.59 12.47
CA ASP A 101 -5.11 11.80 13.62
C ASP A 101 -5.85 10.52 14.02
N SER A 102 -6.16 9.67 13.04
CA SER A 102 -6.83 8.39 13.24
C SER A 102 -5.88 7.22 13.00
N LYS A 103 -5.49 6.53 14.09
CA LYS A 103 -4.59 5.36 14.11
C LYS A 103 -5.06 4.15 13.26
N SER A 104 -6.14 4.26 12.49
CA SER A 104 -6.73 3.13 11.75
C SER A 104 -7.66 3.53 10.60
N GLU A 105 -7.75 4.80 10.21
CA GLU A 105 -8.76 5.21 9.23
C GLU A 105 -8.45 4.64 7.84
N CYS A 106 -9.43 3.97 7.25
CA CYS A 106 -9.43 3.49 5.87
C CYS A 106 -10.09 4.56 5.00
N ILE A 107 -9.32 5.21 4.13
CA ILE A 107 -9.87 6.15 3.16
C ILE A 107 -9.82 5.49 1.79
N ALA A 108 -10.99 5.11 1.28
CA ALA A 108 -11.16 4.54 -0.05
C ALA A 108 -11.42 5.65 -1.08
N GLN A 109 -10.51 5.86 -2.03
CA GLN A 109 -10.70 6.82 -3.11
C GLN A 109 -10.40 6.19 -4.46
N GLU A 110 -11.27 6.45 -5.44
CA GLU A 110 -11.01 6.10 -6.83
C GLU A 110 -10.00 7.08 -7.44
N ILE A 111 -8.90 6.56 -7.96
CA ILE A 111 -7.90 7.35 -8.69
C ILE A 111 -7.60 6.72 -10.04
N ASN A 112 -7.19 7.56 -10.98
CA ASN A 112 -6.58 7.11 -12.22
C ASN A 112 -5.10 6.87 -11.94
N ILE A 113 -4.67 5.60 -11.96
CA ILE A 113 -3.32 5.24 -11.53
C ILE A 113 -2.32 5.56 -12.65
N VAL A 114 -2.54 5.00 -13.84
CA VAL A 114 -1.78 5.20 -15.09
C VAL A 114 -2.74 4.94 -16.27
N ASP A 115 -2.81 5.85 -17.26
CA ASP A 115 -3.62 5.71 -18.49
C ASP A 115 -5.11 5.30 -18.25
N ASP A 116 -5.59 4.18 -18.82
CA ASP A 116 -6.97 3.66 -18.70
C ASP A 116 -7.20 2.83 -17.42
N LYS A 117 -6.25 2.79 -16.47
CA LYS A 117 -6.39 2.00 -15.24
C LYS A 117 -7.00 2.78 -14.08
N TRP A 118 -8.03 2.22 -13.49
CA TRP A 118 -8.72 2.77 -12.32
C TRP A 118 -8.40 1.95 -11.07
N GLY A 119 -7.99 2.66 -10.02
CA GLY A 119 -7.66 2.07 -8.73
C GLY A 119 -8.60 2.53 -7.63
N VAL A 120 -9.02 1.60 -6.76
CA VAL A 120 -9.50 1.97 -5.42
C VAL A 120 -8.31 1.92 -4.48
N VAL A 121 -7.90 3.10 -4.00
CA VAL A 121 -6.81 3.26 -3.05
C VAL A 121 -7.36 3.29 -1.65
N SER A 122 -6.82 2.47 -0.76
CA SER A 122 -7.08 2.45 0.67
C SER A 122 -5.81 2.76 1.43
N VAL A 123 -5.85 3.73 2.34
CA VAL A 123 -4.69 4.12 3.17
C VAL A 123 -4.97 3.81 4.63
N TYR A 124 -3.97 3.31 5.36
CA TYR A 124 -4.07 2.90 6.76
C TYR A 124 -2.85 3.38 7.57
N SER A 125 -3.03 3.75 8.84
CA SER A 125 -1.94 4.22 9.73
C SER A 125 -1.90 3.40 11.02
N LEU A 126 -1.49 2.13 10.91
CA LEU A 126 -1.52 1.18 12.04
C LEU A 126 -0.48 1.52 13.13
N ASN A 127 0.63 2.15 12.75
CA ASN A 127 1.72 2.53 13.64
C ASN A 127 2.04 4.01 13.47
N LYS A 128 2.25 4.73 14.58
CA LYS A 128 2.62 6.15 14.53
C LYS A 128 3.92 6.33 13.72
N GLY A 129 3.90 7.29 12.79
CA GLY A 129 5.01 7.57 11.88
C GLY A 129 5.05 6.68 10.64
N TYR A 130 4.07 5.78 10.45
CA TYR A 130 4.00 4.88 9.30
C TYR A 130 2.57 4.82 8.75
N PHE A 131 2.47 4.53 7.47
CA PHE A 131 1.19 4.24 6.83
C PHE A 131 1.37 3.22 5.71
N SER A 132 0.29 2.55 5.35
CA SER A 132 0.26 1.60 4.25
C SER A 132 -0.78 2.02 3.22
N ILE A 133 -0.47 1.82 1.95
CA ILE A 133 -1.35 2.05 0.82
C ILE A 133 -1.65 0.70 0.18
N ILE A 134 -2.94 0.40 0.01
CA ILE A 134 -3.42 -0.74 -0.75
C ILE A 134 -4.12 -0.20 -1.99
N VAL A 135 -3.73 -0.68 -3.17
CA VAL A 135 -4.37 -0.30 -4.43
C VAL A 135 -5.01 -1.55 -5.02
N ASN A 136 -6.34 -1.50 -5.16
CA ASN A 136 -7.10 -2.50 -5.88
C ASN A 136 -7.29 -2.00 -7.31
N ASP A 137 -6.75 -2.71 -8.30
CA ASP A 137 -7.08 -2.44 -9.70
C ASP A 137 -8.54 -2.90 -9.95
N VAL A 138 -9.43 -1.94 -10.21
CA VAL A 138 -10.85 -2.18 -10.45
C VAL A 138 -11.22 -1.98 -11.92
N THR A 139 -10.21 -1.90 -12.81
CA THR A 139 -10.41 -1.59 -14.23
C THR A 139 -11.32 -2.59 -14.93
N GLU A 140 -11.11 -3.90 -14.71
CA GLU A 140 -11.95 -4.93 -15.31
C GLU A 140 -13.38 -4.91 -14.75
N ILE A 141 -13.53 -4.72 -13.45
CA ILE A 141 -14.84 -4.64 -12.78
C ILE A 141 -15.65 -3.47 -13.36
N LYS A 142 -15.03 -2.31 -13.58
CA LYS A 142 -15.68 -1.16 -14.23
C LYS A 142 -16.13 -1.49 -15.65
N LYS A 143 -15.26 -2.09 -16.48
CA LYS A 143 -15.61 -2.46 -17.86
C LYS A 143 -16.82 -3.40 -17.91
N TYR A 144 -16.83 -4.45 -17.07
CA TYR A 144 -17.98 -5.36 -17.01
C TYR A 144 -19.26 -4.68 -16.51
N ALA A 145 -19.17 -3.77 -15.54
CA ALA A 145 -20.32 -3.02 -15.05
C ALA A 145 -20.89 -2.05 -16.11
N GLU A 146 -20.03 -1.38 -16.87
CA GLU A 146 -20.42 -0.51 -17.98
C GLU A 146 -21.07 -1.30 -19.12
N ASP A 147 -20.49 -2.44 -19.50
CA ASP A 147 -21.04 -3.34 -20.53
C ASP A 147 -22.41 -3.88 -20.12
N MET A 148 -22.57 -4.32 -18.86
CA MET A 148 -23.87 -4.75 -18.32
C MET A 148 -24.91 -3.63 -18.33
N THR A 149 -24.52 -2.41 -17.97
CA THR A 149 -25.42 -1.24 -17.95
C THR A 149 -25.85 -0.87 -19.38
N TYR A 150 -24.93 -0.95 -20.34
CA TYR A 150 -25.23 -0.73 -21.75
C TYR A 150 -26.25 -1.76 -22.26
N LEU A 151 -26.04 -3.06 -22.02
CA LEU A 151 -26.95 -4.12 -22.44
C LEU A 151 -28.35 -3.96 -21.81
N ALA A 152 -28.44 -3.68 -20.51
CA ALA A 152 -29.71 -3.50 -19.82
C ALA A 152 -30.53 -2.33 -20.38
N ASN A 153 -29.89 -1.22 -20.72
CA ASN A 153 -30.56 -0.06 -21.31
C ASN A 153 -31.08 -0.35 -22.74
N TYR A 154 -30.33 -1.13 -23.53
CA TYR A 154 -30.79 -1.55 -24.86
C TYR A 154 -31.98 -2.52 -24.77
N ASP A 155 -31.98 -3.47 -23.84
CA ASP A 155 -33.10 -4.40 -23.66
C ASP A 155 -34.41 -3.69 -23.25
N THR A 156 -34.33 -2.56 -22.53
CA THR A 156 -35.52 -1.75 -22.19
C THR A 156 -36.03 -0.86 -23.33
N LEU A 157 -35.21 -0.57 -24.35
CA LEU A 157 -35.61 0.23 -25.52
C LEU A 157 -36.16 -0.62 -26.67
N THR A 158 -35.95 -1.94 -26.61
CA THR A 158 -36.36 -2.89 -27.66
C THR A 158 -37.64 -3.66 -27.31
N ASN A 159 -38.27 -3.37 -26.16
CA ASN A 159 -39.56 -3.91 -25.72
C ASN A 159 -40.64 -2.83 -25.63
#